data_AF-A0A355SCC1-F1
#
_entry.id   AF-A0A355SCC1-F1
#
_cell.length_a   1.000
_cell.length_b   1.000
_cell.length_c   1.000
_cell.angle_alpha   90.00
_cell.angle_beta   90.00
_cell.angle_gamma   90.00
#
_symmetry.space_group_name_H-M   'P 1'
#
loop_
_entity.id
_entity.type
_entity.pdbx_description
1 polymer ?
#
loop_
_entity_poly.entity_id
_entity_poly.type
_entity_poly.pdbx_seq_one_letter_code
_entity_poly.pdbx_strand_id
1 'polypeptide(L)'
;MWVTINKVSSLNDVILLPEAAVEKIYKRMYICFGQRRVAANVNLSKEDGDKRGESIDNPLNIKISGDILARLMISSNLVYRLKISGNSIIIGPVIGFLIGNRNYAYSPYHMEKYSDRFGIYNECGGLIYAFSPRSIDWENKIIYGLYYDYKREEWLYGRFPFPSVIYRRDFHTNPETIKKLIQVTHGKLFNSWRFSKYYLYSYIKQDAKLVSSLPPTTLIKDYDTIKKFIDKYGDVILKPVNLSRGRGICVIKREKDNYRFIDYRKSQASDEILSENEMEKLFKSDSFLPNRYIVQKLLPLAKI
;
A
#
# COMPACT_ATOMS: atom_id res chain seq x y z
N MET A 1 -2.41 8.63 24.13
CA MET A 1 -1.09 8.98 24.73
C MET A 1 0.03 8.26 23.99
N TRP A 2 1.26 8.78 24.06
CA TRP A 2 2.48 8.13 23.60
C TRP A 2 3.14 7.34 24.74
N VAL A 3 3.63 6.13 24.44
CA VAL A 3 4.17 5.21 25.44
C VAL A 3 5.42 4.47 24.96
N THR A 4 6.36 4.26 25.88
CA THR A 4 7.42 3.26 25.79
C THR A 4 7.07 2.10 26.72
N ILE A 5 7.61 0.92 26.42
CA ILE A 5 7.20 -0.31 27.09
C ILE A 5 8.40 -0.99 27.73
N ASN A 6 8.36 -1.09 29.05
CA ASN A 6 9.33 -1.84 29.83
C ASN A 6 8.78 -3.21 30.23
N LYS A 7 9.63 -4.23 30.16
CA LYS A 7 9.28 -5.58 30.62
C LYS A 7 9.35 -5.65 32.14
N VAL A 8 8.36 -6.27 32.76
CA VAL A 8 8.43 -6.68 34.18
C VAL A 8 8.45 -8.19 34.32
N SER A 9 9.21 -8.67 35.30
CA SER A 9 9.26 -10.06 35.72
C SER A 9 8.06 -10.37 36.61
N SER A 10 6.90 -10.62 35.99
CA SER A 10 5.68 -11.02 36.68
C SER A 10 5.01 -12.17 35.94
N LEU A 11 4.53 -13.17 36.70
CA LEU A 11 3.83 -14.35 36.18
C LEU A 11 2.31 -14.12 36.02
N ASN A 12 1.77 -12.97 36.43
CA ASN A 12 0.33 -12.76 36.59
C ASN A 12 -0.35 -11.95 35.47
N ASP A 13 0.19 -11.98 34.24
CA ASP A 13 -0.39 -11.25 33.09
C ASP A 13 -0.79 -9.81 33.44
N VAL A 14 0.19 -8.99 33.79
CA VAL A 14 -0.04 -7.64 34.32
C VAL A 14 0.39 -6.58 33.31
N ILE A 15 -0.41 -5.51 33.22
CA ILE A 15 -0.02 -4.21 32.67
C ILE A 15 -0.11 -3.14 33.77
N LEU A 16 0.94 -2.34 33.90
CA LEU A 16 1.00 -1.18 34.77
C LEU A 16 0.86 0.08 33.92
N LEU A 17 -0.21 0.83 34.17
CA LEU A 17 -0.50 2.11 33.50
C LEU A 17 -0.27 3.29 34.45
N PRO A 18 0.24 4.43 33.97
CA PRO A 18 0.34 5.65 34.77
C PRO A 18 -1.04 6.14 35.21
N GLU A 19 -1.22 6.35 36.52
CA GLU A 19 -2.48 6.79 37.13
C GLU A 19 -2.98 8.12 36.52
N ALA A 20 -2.08 9.08 36.30
CA ALA A 20 -2.41 10.39 35.75
C ALA A 20 -2.91 10.37 34.29
N ALA A 21 -2.77 9.25 33.57
CA ALA A 21 -3.06 9.17 32.14
C ALA A 21 -4.37 8.43 31.82
N VAL A 22 -5.09 7.91 32.82
CA VAL A 22 -6.25 7.02 32.61
C VAL A 22 -7.44 7.38 33.49
N GLU A 23 -8.59 7.68 32.88
CA GLU A 23 -9.80 8.09 33.61
C GLU A 23 -10.75 6.93 33.95
N LYS A 24 -10.80 5.90 33.09
CA LYS A 24 -11.68 4.72 33.28
C LYS A 24 -10.95 3.45 32.89
N ILE A 25 -10.69 2.59 33.87
CA ILE A 25 -10.07 1.29 33.69
C ILE A 25 -10.81 0.21 34.48
N TYR A 26 -10.76 -1.02 33.98
CA TYR A 26 -11.25 -2.19 34.69
C TYR A 26 -10.08 -2.98 35.25
N LYS A 27 -10.29 -3.71 36.35
CA LYS A 27 -9.27 -4.61 36.93
C LYS A 27 -8.72 -5.61 35.90
N ARG A 28 -9.55 -6.01 34.94
CA ARG A 28 -9.19 -6.94 33.87
C ARG A 28 -9.63 -6.39 32.53
N MET A 29 -8.67 -6.13 31.65
CA MET A 29 -8.89 -5.59 30.31
C MET A 29 -8.16 -6.44 29.27
N TYR A 30 -8.41 -6.17 28.00
CA TYR A 30 -7.68 -6.81 26.91
C TYR A 30 -6.67 -5.86 26.30
N ILE A 31 -5.42 -6.31 26.18
CA ILE A 31 -4.39 -5.59 25.44
C ILE A 31 -4.42 -6.06 23.99
N CYS A 32 -4.56 -5.13 23.06
CA CYS A 32 -4.66 -5.38 21.63
C CYS A 32 -3.43 -4.80 20.92
N PHE A 33 -2.82 -5.59 20.03
CA PHE A 33 -1.70 -5.17 19.19
C PHE A 33 -1.78 -5.87 17.84
N GLY A 34 -1.99 -5.11 16.76
CA GLY A 34 -2.32 -5.69 15.45
C GLY A 34 -3.65 -6.44 15.51
N GLN A 35 -3.65 -7.71 15.09
CA GLN A 35 -4.78 -8.65 15.23
C GLN A 35 -4.64 -9.57 16.45
N ARG A 36 -3.67 -9.34 17.34
CA ARG A 36 -3.51 -10.12 18.57
C ARG A 36 -4.17 -9.41 19.76
N ARG A 37 -4.70 -10.22 20.68
CA ARG A 37 -5.41 -9.76 21.87
C ARG A 37 -5.11 -10.70 23.03
N VAL A 38 -4.74 -10.15 24.18
CA VAL A 38 -4.43 -10.91 25.40
C VAL A 38 -5.15 -10.26 26.59
N ALA A 39 -5.77 -11.05 27.46
CA ALA A 39 -6.38 -10.54 28.69
C ALA A 39 -5.27 -10.26 29.72
N ALA A 40 -5.37 -9.14 30.44
CA ALA A 40 -4.40 -8.72 31.44
C ALA A 40 -5.08 -8.09 32.66
N ASN A 41 -4.45 -8.28 33.81
CA ASN A 41 -4.75 -7.51 35.02
C ASN A 41 -4.17 -6.11 34.88
N VAL A 42 -4.97 -5.09 35.12
CA VAL A 42 -4.57 -3.69 35.01
C VAL A 42 -4.30 -3.14 36.39
N ASN A 43 -3.06 -2.72 36.60
CA ASN A 43 -2.62 -2.04 37.82
C ASN A 43 -2.20 -0.61 37.47
N LEU A 44 -2.36 0.30 38.43
CA LEU A 44 -1.91 1.69 38.27
C LEU A 44 -0.54 1.89 38.92
N SER A 45 0.28 2.75 38.31
CA SER A 45 1.57 3.19 38.84
C SER A 45 1.60 4.70 38.99
N LYS A 46 2.29 5.18 40.03
CA LYS A 46 2.54 6.61 40.31
C LYS A 46 3.88 7.10 39.77
N GLU A 47 4.68 6.23 39.14
CA GLU A 47 6.08 6.49 38.77
C GLU A 47 6.27 7.61 37.73
N ASP A 48 5.24 8.03 37.01
CA ASP A 48 5.31 9.07 35.97
C ASP A 48 4.79 10.46 36.39
N GLY A 49 4.37 10.63 37.65
CA GLY A 49 3.83 11.92 38.14
C GLY A 49 2.67 12.45 37.28
N ASP A 50 2.71 13.73 36.92
CA ASP A 50 1.68 14.42 36.09
C ASP A 50 1.92 14.32 34.57
N LYS A 51 2.90 13.53 34.12
CA LYS A 51 3.17 13.39 32.68
C LYS A 51 1.96 12.79 31.95
N ARG A 52 1.73 13.26 30.71
CA ARG A 52 0.60 12.81 29.87
C ARG A 52 0.97 12.04 28.60
N GLY A 53 2.27 11.95 28.28
CA GLY A 53 2.74 11.25 27.07
C GLY A 53 2.26 11.96 25.82
N GLU A 54 2.64 13.22 25.65
CA GLU A 54 2.06 14.15 24.67
C GLU A 54 2.69 14.01 23.27
N SER A 55 3.96 13.61 23.21
CA SER A 55 4.73 13.45 21.98
C SER A 55 5.55 12.16 21.96
N ILE A 56 6.10 11.83 20.79
CA ILE A 56 7.02 10.70 20.61
C ILE A 56 8.32 10.86 21.40
N ASP A 57 8.77 12.11 21.60
CA ASP A 57 10.00 12.46 22.30
C ASP A 57 9.84 12.46 23.83
N ASN A 58 8.61 12.64 24.32
CA ASN A 58 8.27 12.56 25.74
C ASN A 58 7.15 11.53 26.00
N PRO A 59 7.41 10.23 25.74
CA PRO A 59 6.43 9.18 25.97
C PRO A 59 6.35 8.79 27.45
N LEU A 60 5.18 8.32 27.87
CA LEU A 60 5.01 7.69 29.19
C LEU A 60 5.69 6.33 29.25
N ASN A 61 6.06 5.87 30.43
CA ASN A 61 6.59 4.53 30.60
C ASN A 61 5.52 3.59 31.15
N ILE A 62 5.10 2.63 30.33
CA ILE A 62 4.23 1.56 30.80
C ILE A 62 5.04 0.29 31.01
N LYS A 63 4.60 -0.55 31.95
CA LYS A 63 5.23 -1.84 32.20
C LYS A 63 4.28 -2.97 31.85
N ILE A 64 4.77 -3.98 31.15
CA ILE A 64 3.98 -5.13 30.71
C ILE A 64 4.75 -6.42 31.05
N SER A 65 4.05 -7.45 31.50
CA SER A 65 4.66 -8.76 31.76
C SER A 65 5.30 -9.34 30.49
N GLY A 66 6.45 -10.01 30.66
CA GLY A 66 7.19 -10.59 29.54
C GLY A 66 6.38 -11.56 28.67
N ASP A 67 5.48 -12.32 29.31
CA ASP A 67 4.65 -13.30 28.63
C ASP A 67 3.57 -12.64 27.74
N ILE A 68 2.96 -11.54 28.20
CA ILE A 68 2.06 -10.73 27.36
C ILE A 68 2.83 -10.16 26.15
N LEU A 69 4.03 -9.61 26.37
CA LEU A 69 4.85 -9.07 25.28
C LEU A 69 5.18 -10.14 24.23
N ALA A 70 5.53 -11.35 24.68
CA ALA A 70 5.82 -12.48 23.79
C ALA A 70 4.58 -12.92 23.00
N ARG A 71 3.42 -13.07 23.66
CA ARG A 71 2.17 -13.47 23.01
C ARG A 71 1.65 -12.42 22.03
N LEU A 72 1.77 -11.13 22.35
CA LEU A 72 1.39 -10.02 21.47
C LEU A 72 2.45 -9.70 20.41
N MET A 73 3.70 -10.12 20.61
CA MET A 73 4.86 -9.83 19.75
C MET A 73 5.17 -8.32 19.66
N ILE A 74 5.08 -7.64 20.81
CA ILE A 74 5.42 -6.21 20.92
C ILE A 74 6.93 -6.05 21.08
N SER A 75 7.54 -5.14 20.32
CA SER A 75 8.94 -4.74 20.52
C SER A 75 9.04 -3.67 21.60
N SER A 76 9.96 -3.82 22.56
CA SER A 76 10.24 -2.79 23.57
C SER A 76 11.06 -1.60 23.04
N ASN A 77 11.60 -1.69 21.83
CA ASN A 77 12.51 -0.68 21.28
C ASN A 77 11.79 0.51 20.64
N LEU A 78 10.49 0.37 20.36
CA LEU A 78 9.68 1.37 19.67
C LEU A 78 8.85 2.20 20.65
N VAL A 79 8.39 3.36 20.16
CA VAL A 79 7.41 4.20 20.84
C VAL A 79 6.05 3.98 20.19
N TYR A 80 5.01 3.82 21.00
CA TYR A 80 3.66 3.48 20.55
C TYR A 80 2.66 4.55 20.93
N ARG A 81 1.53 4.57 20.22
CA ARG A 81 0.29 5.16 20.71
C ARG A 81 -0.47 4.14 21.54
N LEU A 82 -1.00 4.60 22.66
CA LEU A 82 -1.94 3.85 23.50
C LEU A 82 -3.29 4.56 23.51
N LYS A 83 -4.34 3.79 23.22
CA LYS A 83 -5.75 4.21 23.29
C LYS A 83 -6.56 3.22 24.12
N ILE A 84 -7.32 3.71 25.08
CA ILE A 84 -8.30 2.89 25.81
C ILE A 84 -9.67 3.05 25.14
N SER A 85 -10.36 1.94 24.89
CA SER A 85 -11.68 1.94 24.26
C SER A 85 -12.51 0.77 24.79
N GLY A 86 -13.55 1.08 25.56
CA GLY A 86 -14.35 0.05 26.25
C GLY A 86 -13.47 -0.79 27.18
N ASN A 87 -13.49 -2.12 27.00
CA ASN A 87 -12.68 -3.06 27.78
C ASN A 87 -11.31 -3.40 27.11
N SER A 88 -10.81 -2.53 26.24
CA SER A 88 -9.58 -2.78 25.47
C SER A 88 -8.56 -1.65 25.61
N ILE A 89 -7.31 -2.04 25.81
CA ILE A 89 -6.10 -1.20 25.73
C ILE A 89 -5.46 -1.48 24.38
N ILE A 90 -5.54 -0.53 23.45
CA ILE A 90 -5.03 -0.67 22.09
C ILE A 90 -3.65 -0.03 22.02
N ILE A 91 -2.64 -0.84 21.73
CA ILE A 91 -1.25 -0.41 21.49
C ILE A 91 -0.99 -0.47 19.99
N GLY A 92 -0.40 0.57 19.41
CA GLY A 92 -0.12 0.59 17.98
C GLY A 92 0.26 1.98 17.45
N PRO A 93 -0.05 2.29 16.17
CA PRO A 93 -0.64 1.38 15.18
C PRO A 93 0.28 0.21 14.83
N VAL A 94 -0.29 -0.84 14.23
CA VAL A 94 0.49 -1.90 13.55
C VAL A 94 0.14 -1.87 12.07
N ILE A 95 1.09 -1.44 11.25
CA ILE A 95 0.91 -1.17 9.82
C ILE A 95 1.80 -2.14 9.02
N GLY A 96 1.18 -2.91 8.13
CA GLY A 96 1.89 -3.81 7.23
C GLY A 96 2.02 -3.25 5.81
N PHE A 97 3.22 -3.21 5.26
CA PHE A 97 3.50 -2.87 3.87
C PHE A 97 3.67 -4.14 3.03
N LEU A 98 2.72 -4.40 2.13
CA LEU A 98 2.76 -5.55 1.24
C LEU A 98 3.52 -5.21 -0.04
N ILE A 99 4.80 -5.59 -0.12
CA ILE A 99 5.75 -5.18 -1.18
C ILE A 99 5.91 -6.26 -2.27
N GLY A 100 5.16 -7.37 -2.16
CA GLY A 100 5.10 -8.43 -3.18
C GLY A 100 6.18 -9.50 -3.01
N ASN A 101 6.35 -10.35 -4.03
CA ASN A 101 7.12 -11.61 -3.90
C ASN A 101 8.61 -11.50 -4.25
N ARG A 102 9.15 -10.29 -4.45
CA ARG A 102 10.53 -10.11 -4.88
C ARG A 102 11.47 -10.24 -3.68
N ASN A 103 12.14 -11.38 -3.52
CA ASN A 103 13.00 -11.65 -2.36
C ASN A 103 14.05 -10.57 -2.12
N TYR A 104 14.70 -10.08 -3.19
CA TYR A 104 15.69 -9.00 -3.09
C TYR A 104 15.15 -7.70 -2.49
N ALA A 105 13.83 -7.53 -2.46
CA ALA A 105 13.21 -6.35 -1.88
C ALA A 105 13.27 -6.33 -0.34
N TYR A 106 13.53 -7.47 0.29
CA TYR A 106 13.51 -7.68 1.73
C TYR A 106 14.92 -7.79 2.30
N SER A 107 15.73 -6.76 2.08
CA SER A 107 17.02 -6.57 2.75
C SER A 107 17.05 -5.17 3.37
N PRO A 108 17.80 -4.95 4.48
CA PRO A 108 17.92 -3.62 5.08
C PRO A 108 18.33 -2.55 4.05
N TYR A 109 19.34 -2.87 3.23
CA TYR A 109 19.81 -2.00 2.14
C TYR A 109 18.72 -1.62 1.14
N HIS A 110 17.97 -2.60 0.61
CA HIS A 110 16.93 -2.28 -0.38
C HIS A 110 15.75 -1.54 0.26
N MET A 111 15.50 -1.75 1.56
CA MET A 111 14.39 -1.14 2.28
C MET A 111 14.63 0.33 2.63
N GLU A 112 15.87 0.81 2.61
CA GLU A 112 16.24 2.21 2.86
C GLU A 112 15.44 3.22 2.01
N LYS A 113 15.14 2.89 0.74
CA LYS A 113 14.30 3.73 -0.16
C LYS A 113 12.81 3.82 0.22
N TYR A 114 12.43 3.20 1.33
CA TYR A 114 11.12 3.31 1.94
C TYR A 114 11.18 4.10 3.26
N SER A 115 12.37 4.41 3.77
CA SER A 115 12.57 5.15 5.03
C SER A 115 12.10 6.61 4.92
N ASP A 116 12.34 7.26 3.78
CA ASP A 116 11.86 8.61 3.44
C ASP A 116 10.34 8.78 3.57
N ARG A 117 9.59 7.69 3.35
CA ARG A 117 8.11 7.68 3.45
C ARG A 117 7.61 7.69 4.89
N PHE A 118 8.50 7.66 5.86
CA PHE A 118 8.21 7.76 7.28
C PHE A 118 8.46 9.15 7.86
N GLY A 119 8.50 10.20 7.03
CA GLY A 119 8.54 11.58 7.51
C GLY A 119 7.41 11.95 8.50
N ILE A 120 6.33 11.15 8.55
CA ILE A 120 5.21 11.27 9.50
C ILE A 120 5.26 10.25 10.66
N TYR A 121 6.36 9.52 10.83
CA TYR A 121 6.46 8.50 11.88
C TYR A 121 6.35 9.13 13.27
N ASN A 122 6.94 10.31 13.46
CA ASN A 122 6.76 11.13 14.66
C ASN A 122 5.30 11.51 14.96
N GLU A 123 4.41 11.51 13.97
CA GLU A 123 2.97 11.74 14.16
C GLU A 123 2.20 10.44 14.49
N CYS A 124 2.68 9.30 13.98
CA CYS A 124 2.00 8.01 14.05
C CYS A 124 2.50 7.10 15.19
N GLY A 125 3.82 6.91 15.28
CA GLY A 125 4.47 5.90 16.10
C GLY A 125 4.13 4.46 15.68
N GLY A 126 4.46 3.54 16.57
CA GLY A 126 4.04 2.16 16.49
C GLY A 126 4.91 1.28 15.59
N LEU A 127 4.37 0.12 15.24
CA LEU A 127 5.09 -0.89 14.47
C LEU A 127 4.71 -0.77 13.00
N ILE A 128 5.68 -0.43 12.15
CA ILE A 128 5.53 -0.46 10.70
C ILE A 128 6.53 -1.46 10.13
N TYR A 129 6.03 -2.42 9.36
CA TYR A 129 6.87 -3.45 8.77
C TYR A 129 6.49 -3.79 7.34
N ALA A 130 7.49 -4.16 6.55
CA ALA A 130 7.34 -4.66 5.20
C ALA A 130 7.36 -6.19 5.20
N PHE A 131 6.46 -6.79 4.41
CA PHE A 131 6.37 -8.24 4.30
C PHE A 131 5.94 -8.71 2.91
N SER A 132 6.31 -9.96 2.62
CA SER A 132 5.96 -10.69 1.41
C SER A 132 4.70 -11.51 1.64
N PRO A 133 3.83 -11.70 0.64
CA PRO A 133 2.78 -12.71 0.70
C PRO A 133 3.31 -14.11 1.06
N ARG A 134 4.55 -14.42 0.69
CA ARG A 134 5.21 -15.71 0.94
C ARG A 134 5.77 -15.85 2.36
N SER A 135 5.92 -14.75 3.10
CA SER A 135 6.46 -14.76 4.46
C SER A 135 5.37 -14.78 5.53
N ILE A 136 4.13 -15.10 5.12
CA ILE A 136 2.99 -15.25 6.01
C ILE A 136 2.88 -16.70 6.46
N ASP A 137 3.04 -16.91 7.75
CA ASP A 137 2.67 -18.15 8.43
C ASP A 137 1.21 -18.02 8.89
N TRP A 138 0.31 -18.60 8.10
CA TRP A 138 -1.13 -18.56 8.34
C TRP A 138 -1.56 -19.39 9.55
N GLU A 139 -0.84 -20.48 9.83
CA GLU A 139 -1.15 -21.40 10.92
C GLU A 139 -0.82 -20.77 12.27
N ASN A 140 0.42 -20.30 12.43
CA ASN A 140 0.88 -19.69 13.68
C ASN A 140 0.47 -18.22 13.83
N LYS A 141 -0.18 -17.67 12.79
CA LYS A 141 -0.58 -16.26 12.70
C LYS A 141 0.59 -15.30 12.89
N ILE A 142 1.68 -15.55 12.15
CA ILE A 142 2.94 -14.80 12.21
C ILE A 142 3.28 -14.30 10.81
N ILE A 143 3.84 -13.08 10.73
CA ILE A 143 4.39 -12.53 9.51
C ILE A 143 5.88 -12.24 9.72
N TYR A 144 6.72 -12.79 8.86
CA TYR A 144 8.15 -12.49 8.82
C TYR A 144 8.41 -11.33 7.86
N GLY A 145 9.34 -10.45 8.20
CA GLY A 145 9.64 -9.29 7.39
C GLY A 145 10.71 -8.39 7.99
N LEU A 146 10.69 -7.12 7.60
CA LEU A 146 11.54 -6.09 8.18
C LEU A 146 10.67 -4.98 8.78
N TYR A 147 10.98 -4.53 9.99
CA TYR A 147 10.37 -3.34 10.58
C TYR A 147 11.35 -2.18 10.57
N TYR A 148 10.82 -0.96 10.57
CA TYR A 148 11.62 0.24 10.68
C TYR A 148 11.80 0.61 12.16
N ASP A 149 13.04 0.58 12.64
CA ASP A 149 13.42 1.10 13.94
C ASP A 149 13.73 2.58 13.78
N TYR A 150 12.76 3.42 14.12
CA TYR A 150 12.85 4.87 13.96
C TYR A 150 14.01 5.50 14.76
N LYS A 151 14.39 4.92 15.92
CA LYS A 151 15.48 5.47 16.74
C LYS A 151 16.84 5.21 16.13
N ARG A 152 16.99 4.08 15.45
CA ARG A 152 18.22 3.68 14.75
C ARG A 152 18.25 4.12 13.30
N GLU A 153 17.10 4.57 12.77
CA GLU A 153 16.87 4.88 11.37
C GLU A 153 17.14 3.68 10.43
N GLU A 154 16.95 2.46 10.93
CA GLU A 154 17.33 1.22 10.25
C GLU A 154 16.16 0.25 10.06
N TRP A 155 16.26 -0.57 9.02
CA TRP A 155 15.35 -1.70 8.82
C TRP A 155 15.91 -2.98 9.41
N LEU A 156 15.18 -3.58 10.34
CA LEU A 156 15.61 -4.76 11.07
C LEU A 156 14.67 -5.94 10.80
N TYR A 157 15.23 -7.14 10.67
CA TYR A 157 14.43 -8.35 10.52
C TYR A 157 13.61 -8.64 11.78
N GLY A 158 12.43 -9.20 11.59
CA GLY A 158 11.61 -9.63 12.72
C GLY A 158 10.46 -10.52 12.31
N ARG A 159 9.72 -10.94 13.35
CA ARG A 159 8.44 -11.62 13.25
C ARG A 159 7.39 -10.77 13.92
N PHE A 160 6.23 -10.66 13.31
CA PHE A 160 5.20 -9.70 13.69
C PHE A 160 3.82 -10.36 13.73
N PRO A 161 2.88 -9.80 14.51
CA PRO A 161 1.49 -10.21 14.40
C PRO A 161 0.91 -9.73 13.05
N PHE A 162 -0.21 -10.30 12.64
CA PHE A 162 -1.00 -9.69 11.56
C PHE A 162 -1.32 -8.23 11.91
N PRO A 163 -1.23 -7.31 10.94
CA PRO A 163 -1.32 -5.89 11.22
C PRO A 163 -2.78 -5.45 11.35
N SER A 164 -3.00 -4.29 11.97
CA SER A 164 -4.33 -3.68 12.05
C SER A 164 -4.79 -3.15 10.70
N VAL A 165 -3.84 -2.76 9.85
CA VAL A 165 -4.06 -2.19 8.53
C VAL A 165 -2.93 -2.59 7.59
N ILE A 166 -3.26 -2.84 6.32
CA ILE A 166 -2.29 -3.15 5.27
C ILE A 166 -2.30 -2.05 4.22
N TYR A 167 -1.12 -1.60 3.82
CA TYR A 167 -0.93 -0.80 2.61
C TYR A 167 -0.32 -1.67 1.51
N ARG A 168 -1.12 -1.97 0.49
CA ARG A 168 -0.70 -2.80 -0.64
C ARG A 168 0.04 -1.97 -1.68
N ARG A 169 1.31 -2.34 -1.93
CA ARG A 169 2.17 -1.74 -2.96
C ARG A 169 2.33 -2.64 -4.18
N ASP A 170 2.22 -3.96 -3.98
CA ASP A 170 2.27 -4.93 -5.06
C ASP A 170 0.88 -5.40 -5.50
N PHE A 171 0.55 -5.14 -6.76
CA PHE A 171 -0.71 -5.61 -7.37
C PHE A 171 -0.58 -6.93 -8.12
N HIS A 172 0.55 -7.65 -7.99
CA HIS A 172 0.77 -8.96 -8.60
C HIS A 172 0.57 -10.13 -7.62
N THR A 173 0.38 -9.83 -6.34
CA THR A 173 0.01 -10.81 -5.31
C THR A 173 -1.28 -11.55 -5.69
N ASN A 174 -1.31 -12.87 -5.45
CA ASN A 174 -2.45 -13.75 -5.71
C ASN A 174 -3.76 -13.19 -5.11
N PRO A 175 -4.85 -13.06 -5.89
CA PRO A 175 -6.15 -12.61 -5.40
C PRO A 175 -6.65 -13.32 -4.14
N GLU A 176 -6.43 -14.63 -4.00
CA GLU A 176 -6.87 -15.39 -2.82
C GLU A 176 -6.13 -14.98 -1.56
N THR A 177 -4.82 -14.70 -1.66
CA THR A 177 -4.05 -14.13 -0.55
C THR A 177 -4.59 -12.76 -0.16
N ILE A 178 -4.95 -11.92 -1.13
CA ILE A 178 -5.52 -10.60 -0.87
C ILE A 178 -6.87 -10.72 -0.17
N LYS A 179 -7.76 -11.63 -0.61
CA LYS A 179 -9.04 -11.89 0.07
C LYS A 179 -8.85 -12.28 1.54
N LYS A 180 -7.93 -13.19 1.83
CA LYS A 180 -7.59 -13.58 3.22
C LYS A 180 -7.08 -12.39 4.04
N LEU A 181 -6.21 -11.55 3.46
CA LEU A 181 -5.70 -10.36 4.14
C LEU A 181 -6.79 -9.31 4.40
N ILE A 182 -7.74 -9.13 3.47
CA ILE A 182 -8.92 -8.27 3.66
C ILE A 182 -9.76 -8.78 4.84
N GLN A 183 -10.01 -10.09 4.90
CA GLN A 183 -10.77 -10.71 5.99
C GLN A 183 -10.08 -10.51 7.34
N VAL A 184 -8.79 -10.82 7.43
CA VAL A 184 -8.01 -10.68 8.68
C VAL A 184 -7.91 -9.23 9.16
N THR A 185 -7.90 -8.26 8.25
CA THR A 185 -7.84 -6.83 8.59
C THR A 185 -9.21 -6.18 8.71
N HIS A 186 -10.30 -6.94 8.63
CA HIS A 186 -11.67 -6.43 8.64
C HIS A 186 -11.89 -5.31 7.61
N GLY A 187 -11.41 -5.51 6.39
CA GLY A 187 -11.53 -4.54 5.30
C GLY A 187 -10.47 -3.44 5.28
N LYS A 188 -9.57 -3.37 6.27
CA LYS A 188 -8.53 -2.32 6.36
C LYS A 188 -7.29 -2.67 5.51
N LEU A 189 -7.51 -2.88 4.22
CA LEU A 189 -6.46 -3.07 3.23
C LEU A 189 -6.56 -1.98 2.16
N PHE A 190 -5.65 -1.02 2.22
CA PHE A 190 -5.52 0.04 1.22
C PHE A 190 -4.96 -0.53 -0.08
N ASN A 191 -5.44 0.01 -1.22
CA ASN A 191 -5.14 -0.50 -2.56
C ASN A 191 -5.56 -1.96 -2.76
N SER A 192 -6.71 -2.36 -2.22
CA SER A 192 -7.23 -3.74 -2.32
C SER A 192 -7.49 -4.19 -3.75
N TRP A 193 -7.78 -3.26 -4.66
CA TRP A 193 -8.09 -3.55 -6.05
C TRP A 193 -7.15 -2.83 -7.03
N ARG A 194 -6.87 -3.48 -8.17
CA ARG A 194 -6.11 -2.90 -9.29
C ARG A 194 -7.08 -2.62 -10.44
N PHE A 195 -7.30 -1.35 -10.76
CA PHE A 195 -8.09 -0.95 -11.91
C PHE A 195 -7.27 -1.03 -13.20
N SER A 196 -7.90 -1.46 -14.31
CA SER A 196 -7.35 -1.25 -15.64
C SER A 196 -7.65 0.16 -16.13
N LYS A 197 -6.91 0.65 -17.13
CA LYS A 197 -7.15 2.01 -17.68
C LYS A 197 -8.57 2.15 -18.21
N TYR A 198 -9.05 1.15 -18.95
CA TYR A 198 -10.37 1.18 -19.55
C TYR A 198 -11.49 1.01 -18.51
N TYR A 199 -11.28 0.16 -17.49
CA TYR A 199 -12.22 0.04 -16.38
C TYR A 199 -12.39 1.39 -15.67
N LEU A 200 -11.28 2.03 -15.30
CA LEU A 200 -11.31 3.32 -14.61
C LEU A 200 -11.97 4.40 -15.47
N TYR A 201 -11.61 4.48 -16.77
CA TYR A 201 -12.27 5.39 -17.71
C TYR A 201 -13.79 5.17 -17.77
N SER A 202 -14.22 3.91 -17.93
CA SER A 202 -15.64 3.56 -18.06
C SER A 202 -16.42 3.83 -16.77
N TYR A 203 -15.78 3.69 -15.62
CA TYR A 203 -16.35 4.04 -14.31
C TYR A 203 -16.52 5.55 -14.17
N ILE A 204 -15.45 6.33 -14.39
CA ILE A 204 -15.49 7.79 -14.22
C ILE A 204 -16.41 8.45 -15.26
N LYS A 205 -16.50 7.90 -16.47
CA LYS A 205 -17.37 8.43 -17.55
C LYS A 205 -18.85 8.50 -17.15
N GLN A 206 -19.28 7.74 -16.14
CA GLN A 206 -20.66 7.76 -15.63
C GLN A 206 -20.95 9.00 -14.77
N ASP A 207 -19.92 9.69 -14.28
CA ASP A 207 -20.08 10.92 -13.49
C ASP A 207 -20.19 12.14 -14.41
N ALA A 208 -21.36 12.81 -14.35
CA ALA A 208 -21.67 13.97 -15.19
C ALA A 208 -20.75 15.17 -14.95
N LYS A 209 -20.14 15.30 -13.76
CA LYS A 209 -19.20 16.40 -13.44
C LYS A 209 -17.80 16.11 -13.99
N LEU A 210 -17.40 14.84 -14.04
CA LEU A 210 -16.05 14.44 -14.44
C LEU A 210 -15.92 14.12 -15.94
N VAL A 211 -17.01 13.73 -16.60
CA VAL A 211 -16.98 13.27 -18.00
C VAL A 211 -16.41 14.32 -18.97
N SER A 212 -16.65 15.61 -18.73
CA SER A 212 -16.14 16.72 -19.55
C SER A 212 -14.61 16.87 -19.46
N SER A 213 -14.01 16.41 -18.36
CA SER A 213 -12.56 16.42 -18.15
C SER A 213 -11.87 15.15 -18.66
N LEU A 214 -12.62 14.14 -19.10
CA LEU A 214 -12.04 12.91 -19.62
C LEU A 214 -11.70 13.05 -21.11
N PRO A 215 -10.46 12.74 -21.52
CA PRO A 215 -10.15 12.63 -22.94
C PRO A 215 -10.99 11.51 -23.57
N PRO A 216 -11.56 11.72 -24.77
CA PRO A 216 -12.22 10.66 -25.51
C PRO A 216 -11.33 9.42 -25.57
N THR A 217 -11.88 8.27 -25.19
CA THR A 217 -11.15 7.00 -25.09
C THR A 217 -12.09 5.85 -25.47
N THR A 218 -11.59 4.85 -26.20
CA THR A 218 -12.31 3.58 -26.41
C THR A 218 -11.34 2.41 -26.40
N LEU A 219 -11.88 1.20 -26.22
CA LEU A 219 -11.15 -0.05 -26.31
C LEU A 219 -10.94 -0.41 -27.79
N ILE A 220 -9.72 -0.80 -28.18
CA ILE A 220 -9.41 -1.21 -29.55
C ILE A 220 -9.93 -2.63 -29.76
N LYS A 221 -10.84 -2.79 -30.72
CA LYS A 221 -11.36 -4.10 -31.15
C LYS A 221 -10.67 -4.60 -32.41
N ASP A 222 -10.38 -3.68 -33.31
CA ASP A 222 -9.90 -3.89 -34.67
C ASP A 222 -9.25 -2.60 -35.19
N TYR A 223 -8.69 -2.67 -36.41
CA TYR A 223 -8.13 -1.51 -37.10
C TYR A 223 -9.18 -0.40 -37.35
N ASP A 224 -10.42 -0.76 -37.69
CA ASP A 224 -11.50 0.20 -37.93
C ASP A 224 -11.78 1.09 -36.72
N THR A 225 -11.66 0.54 -35.51
CA THR A 225 -11.78 1.30 -34.27
C THR A 225 -10.72 2.40 -34.20
N ILE A 226 -9.48 2.10 -34.58
CA ILE A 226 -8.36 3.04 -34.58
C ILE A 226 -8.58 4.10 -35.66
N LYS A 227 -8.91 3.67 -36.88
CA LYS A 227 -9.16 4.55 -38.03
C LYS A 227 -10.25 5.57 -37.73
N LYS A 228 -11.42 5.12 -37.26
CA LYS A 228 -12.52 6.01 -36.83
C LYS A 228 -12.10 7.01 -35.75
N PHE A 229 -11.18 6.62 -34.87
CA PHE A 229 -10.67 7.48 -33.82
C PHE A 229 -9.72 8.55 -34.37
N ILE A 230 -8.83 8.18 -35.29
CA ILE A 230 -7.93 9.09 -35.99
C ILE A 230 -8.73 10.07 -36.86
N ASP A 231 -9.71 9.59 -37.61
CA ASP A 231 -10.56 10.44 -38.45
C ASP A 231 -11.30 11.49 -37.63
N LYS A 232 -11.73 11.13 -36.41
CA LYS A 232 -12.47 12.03 -35.54
C LYS A 232 -11.59 13.02 -34.76
N TYR A 233 -10.39 12.61 -34.34
CA TYR A 233 -9.58 13.37 -33.38
C TYR A 233 -8.19 13.78 -33.88
N GLY A 234 -7.78 13.32 -35.06
CA GLY A 234 -6.42 13.50 -35.58
C GLY A 234 -5.45 12.61 -34.84
N ASP A 235 -4.54 13.21 -34.07
CA ASP A 235 -3.50 12.48 -33.36
C ASP A 235 -4.08 11.65 -32.20
N VAL A 236 -3.62 10.40 -32.09
CA VAL A 236 -4.08 9.46 -31.08
C VAL A 236 -2.93 8.78 -30.36
N ILE A 237 -3.20 8.33 -29.14
CA ILE A 237 -2.28 7.56 -28.33
C ILE A 237 -2.90 6.21 -28.00
N LEU A 238 -2.16 5.15 -28.29
CA LEU A 238 -2.50 3.78 -27.96
C LEU A 238 -1.85 3.42 -26.63
N LYS A 239 -2.62 2.93 -25.67
CA LYS A 239 -2.12 2.56 -24.34
C LYS A 239 -2.53 1.13 -24.02
N PRO A 240 -1.61 0.25 -23.59
CA PRO A 240 -1.98 -1.08 -23.13
C PRO A 240 -2.90 -0.98 -21.90
N VAL A 241 -3.93 -1.81 -21.83
CA VAL A 241 -4.96 -1.77 -20.78
C VAL A 241 -4.37 -2.00 -19.38
N ASN A 242 -3.42 -2.95 -19.26
CA ASN A 242 -2.92 -3.44 -17.98
C ASN A 242 -1.47 -3.03 -17.63
N LEU A 243 -0.73 -2.40 -18.56
CA LEU A 243 0.65 -1.94 -18.32
C LEU A 243 0.71 -0.57 -17.63
N SER A 244 1.89 -0.19 -17.17
CA SER A 244 2.14 1.07 -16.45
C SER A 244 3.50 1.66 -16.83
N ARG A 245 3.76 2.91 -16.40
CA ARG A 245 5.01 3.66 -16.63
C ARG A 245 5.32 3.91 -18.11
N GLY A 246 4.31 4.20 -18.91
CA GLY A 246 4.47 4.47 -20.34
C GLY A 246 4.87 3.26 -21.20
N ARG A 247 5.13 2.10 -20.61
CA ARG A 247 5.56 0.90 -21.36
C ARG A 247 4.49 0.46 -22.35
N GLY A 248 4.93 0.23 -23.58
CA GLY A 248 4.11 -0.28 -24.67
C GLY A 248 3.12 0.72 -25.24
N ILE A 249 3.30 2.02 -24.96
CA ILE A 249 2.53 3.09 -25.62
C ILE A 249 2.94 3.17 -27.09
N CYS A 250 1.99 3.50 -27.95
CA CYS A 250 2.29 3.94 -29.31
C CYS A 250 1.56 5.27 -29.56
N VAL A 251 2.12 6.14 -30.41
CA VAL A 251 1.50 7.39 -30.83
C VAL A 251 1.33 7.35 -32.34
N ILE A 252 0.15 7.72 -32.81
CA ILE A 252 -0.14 7.85 -34.24
C ILE A 252 -0.47 9.32 -34.49
N LYS A 253 0.31 9.96 -35.35
CA LYS A 253 0.04 11.31 -35.82
C LYS A 253 -0.39 11.28 -37.28
N ARG A 254 -1.41 12.04 -37.62
CA ARG A 254 -1.89 12.10 -39.01
C ARG A 254 -1.02 13.06 -39.81
N GLU A 255 -0.47 12.60 -40.93
CA GLU A 255 0.40 13.39 -41.82
C GLU A 255 -0.10 13.32 -43.27
N LYS A 256 -0.93 14.28 -43.69
CA LYS A 256 -1.54 14.32 -45.05
C LYS A 256 -2.12 12.94 -45.46
N ASP A 257 -1.39 12.21 -46.29
CA ASP A 257 -1.76 10.91 -46.88
C ASP A 257 -1.19 9.70 -46.12
N ASN A 258 -0.37 9.94 -45.09
CA ASN A 258 0.33 8.93 -44.30
C ASN A 258 0.11 9.14 -42.79
N TYR A 259 0.69 8.24 -42.00
CA TYR A 259 0.67 8.27 -40.56
C TYR A 259 2.08 8.16 -40.01
N ARG A 260 2.46 9.08 -39.11
CA ARG A 260 3.68 8.91 -38.33
C ARG A 260 3.38 8.06 -37.11
N PHE A 261 3.97 6.88 -37.05
CA PHE A 261 3.77 5.89 -36.00
C PHE A 261 5.02 5.80 -35.12
N ILE A 262 4.84 6.13 -33.84
CA ILE A 262 5.91 6.09 -32.83
C ILE A 262 5.62 4.95 -31.87
N ASP A 263 6.52 3.97 -31.76
CA ASP A 263 6.31 2.75 -30.99
C ASP A 263 7.26 2.61 -29.80
N TYR A 264 6.73 2.70 -28.58
CA TYR A 264 7.47 2.53 -27.32
C TYR A 264 7.33 1.13 -26.71
N ARG A 265 7.00 0.10 -27.52
CA ARG A 265 6.97 -1.30 -27.07
C ARG A 265 8.37 -1.91 -26.96
N LYS A 266 9.34 -1.42 -27.74
CA LYS A 266 10.74 -1.85 -27.73
C LYS A 266 11.59 -0.97 -26.80
N SER A 267 12.81 -1.39 -26.50
CA SER A 267 13.77 -0.65 -25.65
C SER A 267 14.15 0.70 -26.25
N GLN A 268 14.33 0.73 -27.57
CA GLN A 268 14.44 1.94 -28.37
C GLN A 268 13.11 2.17 -29.09
N ALA A 269 12.61 3.40 -29.04
CA ALA A 269 11.40 3.77 -29.76
C ALA A 269 11.68 3.72 -31.27
N SER A 270 10.77 3.16 -32.05
CA SER A 270 10.77 3.37 -33.50
C SER A 270 9.85 4.55 -33.85
N ASP A 271 10.18 5.22 -34.95
CA ASP A 271 9.47 6.37 -35.48
C ASP A 271 9.44 6.21 -37.01
N GLU A 272 8.29 5.79 -37.52
CA GLU A 272 8.11 5.35 -38.90
C GLU A 272 6.97 6.13 -39.56
N ILE A 273 7.10 6.42 -40.86
CA ILE A 273 5.99 6.94 -41.67
C ILE A 273 5.37 5.74 -42.38
N LEU A 274 4.08 5.51 -42.14
CA LEU A 274 3.32 4.38 -42.66
C LEU A 274 2.18 4.88 -43.54
N SER A 275 2.00 4.24 -44.69
CA SER A 275 0.79 4.37 -45.50
C SER A 275 -0.41 3.72 -44.81
N GLU A 276 -1.63 4.01 -45.29
CA GLU A 276 -2.87 3.38 -44.83
C GLU A 276 -2.80 1.84 -44.86
N ASN A 277 -2.25 1.27 -45.95
CA ASN A 277 -2.12 -0.18 -46.11
C ASN A 277 -1.13 -0.79 -45.11
N GLU A 278 -0.05 -0.08 -44.78
CA GLU A 278 0.94 -0.54 -43.80
C GLU A 278 0.38 -0.47 -42.38
N MET A 279 -0.37 0.60 -42.05
CA MET A 279 -1.11 0.71 -40.80
C MET A 279 -2.10 -0.44 -40.63
N GLU A 280 -2.92 -0.71 -41.65
CA GLU A 280 -3.89 -1.80 -41.62
C GLU A 280 -3.21 -3.16 -41.41
N LYS A 281 -2.11 -3.44 -42.13
CA LYS A 281 -1.32 -4.67 -41.95
C LYS A 281 -0.74 -4.79 -40.54
N LEU A 282 -0.20 -3.70 -39.99
CA LEU A 282 0.38 -3.66 -38.65
C LEU A 282 -0.67 -4.02 -37.58
N PHE A 283 -1.86 -3.43 -37.65
CA PHE A 283 -2.92 -3.66 -36.66
C PHE A 283 -3.73 -4.93 -36.86
N LYS A 284 -3.68 -5.52 -38.06
CA LYS A 284 -4.18 -6.89 -38.31
C LYS A 284 -3.20 -7.98 -37.90
N SER A 285 -1.93 -7.65 -37.67
CA SER A 285 -0.94 -8.60 -37.13
C SER A 285 -1.15 -8.85 -35.63
N ASP A 286 -0.58 -9.95 -35.10
CA ASP A 286 -0.64 -10.32 -33.68
C ASP A 286 0.00 -9.29 -32.72
N SER A 287 0.66 -8.27 -33.27
CA SER A 287 1.24 -7.13 -32.55
C SER A 287 0.24 -6.37 -31.67
N PHE A 288 -1.04 -6.34 -32.07
CA PHE A 288 -2.08 -5.55 -31.41
C PHE A 288 -3.33 -6.39 -31.17
N LEU A 289 -3.24 -7.29 -30.19
CA LEU A 289 -4.36 -8.16 -29.85
C LEU A 289 -5.61 -7.35 -29.41
N PRO A 290 -6.82 -7.75 -29.88
CA PRO A 290 -8.07 -7.13 -29.50
C PRO A 290 -8.24 -7.01 -28.00
N ASN A 291 -8.85 -5.90 -27.56
CA ASN A 291 -9.16 -5.61 -26.16
C ASN A 291 -7.94 -5.51 -25.22
N ARG A 292 -6.71 -5.51 -25.74
CA ARG A 292 -5.49 -5.32 -24.93
C ARG A 292 -5.00 -3.87 -24.92
N TYR A 293 -5.52 -3.03 -25.81
CA TYR A 293 -5.16 -1.62 -25.94
C TYR A 293 -6.40 -0.73 -25.92
N ILE A 294 -6.24 0.47 -25.38
CA ILE A 294 -7.18 1.58 -25.61
C ILE A 294 -6.58 2.53 -26.63
N VAL A 295 -7.44 3.16 -27.42
CA VAL A 295 -7.13 4.36 -28.21
C VAL A 295 -7.72 5.56 -27.49
N GLN A 296 -6.93 6.63 -27.37
CA GLN A 296 -7.31 7.86 -26.69
C GLN A 296 -6.87 9.05 -27.54
N LYS A 297 -7.63 10.15 -27.49
CA LYS A 297 -7.24 11.41 -28.14
C LYS A 297 -5.90 11.86 -27.57
N LEU A 298 -4.91 12.14 -28.42
CA LEU A 298 -3.65 12.70 -27.94
C LEU A 298 -3.93 14.12 -27.43
N LEU A 299 -3.53 14.38 -26.18
CA LEU A 299 -3.67 15.69 -25.58
C LEU A 299 -2.39 16.50 -25.81
N PRO A 300 -2.50 17.82 -26.10
CA PRO A 300 -1.34 18.69 -26.04
C PRO A 300 -0.85 18.72 -24.59
N LEU A 301 0.37 18.26 -24.35
CA LEU A 301 0.97 18.35 -23.04
C LEU A 301 1.32 19.81 -22.77
N ALA A 302 1.11 20.26 -21.53
CA ALA A 302 1.63 21.54 -21.09
C ALA A 302 3.15 21.53 -21.31
N LYS A 303 3.66 22.52 -22.05
CA LYS A 303 5.09 22.79 -22.10
C LYS A 303 5.43 23.41 -20.75
N ILE A 304 6.15 22.67 -19.92
CA ILE A 304 6.74 23.16 -18.67
C ILE A 304 8.14 23.63 -18.98
#